data_AF-A0A928CG57-F1
#
_entry.id   AF-A0A928CG57-F1
#
_cell.length_a   1.000
_cell.length_b   1.000
_cell.length_c   1.000
_cell.angle_alpha   90.00
_cell.angle_beta   90.00
_cell.angle_gamma   90.00
#
_symmetry.space_group_name_H-M   'P 1'
#
loop_
_entity.id
_entity.type
_entity.pdbx_description
1 polymer ?
#
loop_
_entity_poly.entity_id
_entity_poly.type
_entity_poly.pdbx_seq_one_letter_code
_entity_poly.pdbx_strand_id
1 'polypeptide(L)'
;MEELRQFILNVKESNTLWLLEAKPGLFAMVEDANENSYIPVWADEEAAKNNISDDWEEYNVASMNVDEFVGWMNELHEDNIGIAISSGDEGQMLPIPAKMMKQLFKGMEVDVEEDKKLVGEEYYDEEWAEGIPDNWEEEYLDNLTDEE
;
A
#
# COMPACT_ATOMS: atom_id res chain seq x y z
N MET A 1 12.50 -5.55 -4.47
CA MET A 1 12.90 -4.12 -4.47
C MET A 1 12.62 -3.41 -5.79
N GLU A 2 13.00 -3.92 -6.96
CA GLU A 2 12.73 -3.24 -8.23
C GLU A 2 11.23 -3.06 -8.52
N GLU A 3 10.39 -4.05 -8.17
CA GLU A 3 8.94 -3.99 -8.41
C GLU A 3 8.23 -2.93 -7.57
N LEU A 4 8.55 -2.85 -6.28
CA LEU A 4 8.10 -1.77 -5.40
C LEU A 4 8.50 -0.40 -5.95
N ARG A 5 9.76 -0.27 -6.39
CA ARG A 5 10.24 0.97 -6.98
C ARG A 5 9.45 1.35 -8.24
N GLN A 6 9.21 0.40 -9.14
CA GLN A 6 8.43 0.63 -10.36
C GLN A 6 6.97 0.98 -10.04
N PHE A 7 6.35 0.28 -9.08
CA PHE A 7 5.00 0.59 -8.60
C PHE A 7 4.92 2.05 -8.12
N ILE A 8 5.81 2.46 -7.20
CA ILE A 8 5.83 3.83 -6.66
C ILE A 8 6.04 4.85 -7.77
N LEU A 9 6.96 4.62 -8.70
CA LEU A 9 7.22 5.54 -9.80
C LEU A 9 5.99 5.70 -10.71
N ASN A 10 5.38 4.58 -11.10
CA ASN A 10 4.21 4.58 -11.97
C ASN A 10 3.02 5.29 -11.32
N VAL A 11 2.76 5.01 -10.04
CA VAL A 11 1.65 5.64 -9.30
C VAL A 11 1.91 7.13 -9.07
N LYS A 12 3.15 7.54 -8.78
CA LYS A 12 3.52 8.97 -8.68
C LYS A 12 3.36 9.70 -10.01
N GLU A 13 3.73 9.07 -11.12
CA GLU A 13 3.61 9.67 -12.46
C GLU A 13 2.14 9.80 -12.90
N SER A 14 1.32 8.78 -12.64
CA SER A 14 -0.11 8.77 -13.02
C SER A 14 -1.01 9.53 -12.03
N ASN A 15 -0.51 9.76 -10.80
CA ASN A 15 -1.28 10.20 -9.64
C ASN A 15 -2.55 9.34 -9.38
N THR A 16 -2.50 8.05 -9.75
CA THR A 16 -3.63 7.13 -9.67
C THR A 16 -3.12 5.71 -9.40
N LEU A 17 -3.81 4.99 -8.52
CA LEU A 17 -3.67 3.54 -8.37
C LEU A 17 -5.03 2.86 -8.49
N TRP A 18 -4.99 1.54 -8.55
CA TRP A 18 -6.16 0.71 -8.81
C TRP A 18 -6.33 -0.31 -7.68
N LEU A 19 -7.59 -0.55 -7.32
CA LEU A 19 -8.02 -1.51 -6.31
C LEU A 19 -9.18 -2.34 -6.87
N LEU A 20 -9.53 -3.42 -6.19
CA LEU A 20 -10.76 -4.16 -6.43
C LEU A 20 -11.80 -3.80 -5.37
N GLU A 21 -13.00 -3.47 -5.82
CA GLU A 21 -14.13 -3.04 -4.98
C GLU A 21 -15.33 -3.96 -5.18
N ALA A 22 -15.81 -4.56 -4.09
CA ALA A 22 -17.00 -5.42 -4.09
C ALA A 22 -18.30 -4.59 -4.15
N LYS A 23 -18.31 -3.48 -3.42
CA LYS A 23 -19.40 -2.49 -3.35
C LYS A 23 -18.81 -1.16 -2.89
N PRO A 24 -19.49 -0.01 -3.10
CA PRO A 24 -18.98 1.30 -2.70
C PRO A 24 -18.43 1.30 -1.27
N GLY A 25 -17.13 1.52 -1.12
CA GLY A 25 -16.40 1.56 0.14
C GLY A 25 -16.02 0.20 0.76
N LEU A 26 -16.15 -0.91 0.03
CA LEU A 26 -15.69 -2.23 0.46
C LEU A 26 -14.71 -2.80 -0.58
N PHE A 27 -13.44 -2.85 -0.19
CA PHE A 27 -12.33 -3.26 -1.04
C PHE A 27 -11.91 -4.70 -0.78
N ALA A 28 -11.23 -5.30 -1.75
CA ALA A 28 -10.61 -6.61 -1.60
C ALA A 28 -9.57 -6.59 -0.49
N MET A 29 -9.42 -7.75 0.16
CA MET A 29 -8.37 -8.00 1.15
C MET A 29 -7.79 -9.38 0.87
N VAL A 30 -6.49 -9.51 1.11
CA VAL A 30 -5.77 -10.79 1.11
C VAL A 30 -5.16 -11.02 2.48
N GLU A 31 -5.06 -12.28 2.88
CA GLU A 31 -4.40 -12.68 4.11
C GLU A 31 -3.16 -13.51 3.79
N ASP A 32 -2.08 -13.31 4.55
CA ASP A 32 -0.91 -14.19 4.48
C ASP A 32 -1.11 -15.44 5.38
N ALA A 33 -0.09 -16.30 5.42
CA ALA A 33 -0.12 -17.53 6.23
C ALA A 33 -0.26 -17.29 7.74
N ASN A 34 0.01 -16.06 8.20
CA ASN A 34 -0.02 -15.65 9.59
C ASN A 34 -1.27 -14.81 9.92
N GLU A 35 -2.27 -14.82 9.03
CA GLU A 35 -3.53 -14.07 9.18
C GLU A 35 -3.33 -12.54 9.19
N ASN A 36 -2.18 -12.03 8.71
CA ASN A 36 -2.03 -10.59 8.50
C ASN A 36 -2.82 -10.18 7.26
N SER A 37 -3.55 -9.08 7.38
CA SER A 37 -4.43 -8.57 6.33
C SER A 37 -3.75 -7.52 5.47
N TYR A 38 -4.00 -7.56 4.16
CA TYR A 38 -3.47 -6.58 3.22
C TYR A 38 -4.52 -6.19 2.18
N ILE A 39 -4.48 -4.92 1.75
CA ILE A 39 -5.26 -4.45 0.60
C ILE A 39 -4.40 -4.60 -0.67
N PRO A 40 -4.86 -5.36 -1.67
CA PRO A 40 -4.14 -5.51 -2.92
C PRO A 40 -4.30 -4.25 -3.79
N VAL A 41 -3.20 -3.75 -4.34
CA VAL A 41 -3.16 -2.54 -5.17
C VAL A 41 -2.31 -2.74 -6.42
N TRP A 42 -2.68 -2.02 -7.48
CA TRP A 42 -2.00 -2.06 -8.78
C TRP A 42 -1.72 -0.65 -9.30
N ALA A 43 -0.58 -0.49 -9.96
CA ALA A 43 -0.23 0.77 -10.64
C ALA A 43 -0.96 0.94 -11.98
N ASP A 44 -1.55 -0.13 -12.50
CA ASP A 44 -2.17 -0.20 -13.82
C ASP A 44 -3.58 -0.84 -13.76
N GLU A 45 -4.50 -0.30 -14.55
CA GLU A 45 -5.90 -0.75 -14.59
C GLU A 45 -6.03 -2.17 -15.17
N GLU A 46 -5.28 -2.46 -16.23
CA GLU A 46 -5.30 -3.75 -16.91
C GLU A 46 -4.74 -4.83 -15.99
N ALA A 47 -3.68 -4.52 -15.24
CA ALA A 47 -3.14 -5.39 -14.20
C ALA A 47 -4.17 -5.73 -13.12
N ALA A 48 -4.92 -4.74 -12.61
CA ALA A 48 -6.00 -4.97 -11.65
C ALA A 48 -7.11 -5.85 -12.26
N LYS A 49 -7.53 -5.57 -13.50
CA LYS A 49 -8.55 -6.37 -14.20
C LYS A 49 -8.13 -7.82 -14.40
N ASN A 50 -6.87 -8.07 -14.71
CA ASN A 50 -6.35 -9.42 -14.93
C ASN A 50 -6.30 -10.25 -13.65
N ASN A 51 -6.32 -9.62 -12.48
CA ASN A 51 -6.37 -10.30 -11.18
C ASN A 51 -7.80 -10.54 -10.68
N ILE A 52 -8.84 -10.16 -11.42
CA ILE A 52 -10.22 -10.54 -11.11
C ILE A 52 -10.39 -12.03 -11.42
N SER A 53 -10.27 -12.87 -10.39
CA SER A 53 -10.51 -14.30 -10.46
C SER A 53 -11.08 -14.83 -9.15
N ASP A 54 -11.66 -16.04 -9.19
CA ASP A 54 -12.12 -16.81 -8.03
C ASP A 54 -12.99 -15.98 -7.06
N ASP A 55 -12.43 -15.61 -5.90
CA ASP A 55 -13.12 -14.89 -4.82
C ASP A 55 -13.46 -13.44 -5.20
N TRP A 56 -12.89 -12.92 -6.30
CA TRP A 56 -13.10 -11.56 -6.78
C TRP A 56 -13.92 -11.48 -8.07
N GLU A 57 -14.52 -12.57 -8.56
CA GLU A 57 -15.29 -12.59 -9.83
C GLU A 57 -16.38 -11.49 -9.94
N GLU A 58 -16.95 -11.06 -8.82
CA GLU A 58 -17.99 -10.00 -8.77
C GLU A 58 -17.44 -8.59 -8.47
N TYR A 59 -16.12 -8.45 -8.28
CA TYR A 59 -15.50 -7.18 -7.94
C TYR A 59 -15.30 -6.32 -9.18
N ASN A 60 -15.30 -5.01 -8.98
CA ASN A 60 -15.02 -4.04 -10.02
C ASN A 60 -13.67 -3.38 -9.77
N VAL A 61 -13.00 -2.96 -10.84
CA VAL A 61 -11.78 -2.16 -10.71
C VAL A 61 -12.15 -0.72 -10.35
N ALA A 62 -11.60 -0.23 -9.24
CA ALA A 62 -11.77 1.13 -8.75
C ALA A 62 -10.45 1.89 -8.82
N SER A 63 -10.49 3.14 -9.28
CA SER A 63 -9.34 4.04 -9.26
C SER A 63 -9.33 4.87 -7.99
N MET A 64 -8.14 5.16 -7.46
CA MET A 64 -7.94 6.03 -6.30
C MET A 64 -6.81 7.01 -6.55
N ASN A 65 -6.97 8.25 -6.07
CA ASN A 65 -5.90 9.23 -6.10
C ASN A 65 -4.85 8.92 -5.03
N VAL A 66 -3.58 9.25 -5.31
CA VAL A 66 -2.48 9.03 -4.37
C VAL A 66 -2.68 9.75 -3.04
N ASP A 67 -3.22 10.97 -3.04
CA ASP A 67 -3.44 11.73 -1.81
C ASP A 67 -4.46 11.05 -0.89
N GLU A 68 -5.53 10.52 -1.48
CA GLU A 68 -6.56 9.75 -0.76
C GLU A 68 -5.97 8.45 -0.20
N PHE A 69 -5.23 7.72 -1.02
CA PHE A 69 -4.55 6.49 -0.63
C PHE A 69 -3.54 6.72 0.50
N VAL A 70 -2.72 7.77 0.41
CA VAL A 70 -1.78 8.17 1.46
C VAL A 70 -2.53 8.53 2.75
N GLY A 71 -3.72 9.12 2.64
CA GLY A 71 -4.60 9.38 3.77
C GLY A 71 -5.06 8.11 4.50
N TRP A 72 -5.30 7.02 3.77
CA TRP A 72 -5.70 5.73 4.36
C TRP A 72 -4.61 5.06 5.19
N MET A 73 -3.33 5.36 4.93
CA MET A 73 -2.22 4.62 5.55
C MET A 73 -2.20 4.70 7.08
N ASN A 74 -2.75 5.76 7.66
CA ASN A 74 -2.86 5.90 9.11
C ASN A 74 -3.88 4.91 9.69
N GLU A 75 -5.11 4.94 9.18
CA GLU A 75 -6.19 4.06 9.65
C GLU A 75 -5.84 2.59 9.41
N LEU A 76 -5.28 2.28 8.23
CA LEU A 76 -4.83 0.92 7.92
C LEU A 76 -3.74 0.44 8.86
N HIS A 77 -2.81 1.30 9.25
CA HIS A 77 -1.82 0.91 10.25
C HIS A 77 -2.43 0.65 11.63
N GLU A 78 -3.33 1.51 12.09
CA GLU A 78 -4.01 1.31 13.38
C GLU A 78 -4.77 -0.02 13.42
N ASP A 79 -5.32 -0.43 12.27
CA ASP A 79 -6.02 -1.70 12.08
C ASP A 79 -5.07 -2.89 11.79
N ASN A 80 -3.75 -2.68 11.76
CA ASN A 80 -2.73 -3.66 11.39
C ASN A 80 -2.96 -4.28 9.99
N ILE A 81 -3.44 -3.46 9.06
CA ILE A 81 -3.66 -3.79 7.64
C ILE A 81 -2.52 -3.20 6.81
N GLY A 82 -1.85 -4.05 6.03
CA GLY A 82 -0.81 -3.64 5.09
C GLY A 82 -1.34 -3.43 3.67
N ILE A 83 -0.39 -3.21 2.76
CA ILE A 83 -0.63 -3.08 1.32
C ILE A 83 0.10 -4.20 0.60
N ALA A 84 -0.62 -4.92 -0.25
CA ALA A 84 -0.06 -5.97 -1.09
C ALA A 84 0.09 -5.41 -2.51
N ILE A 85 1.34 -5.15 -2.94
CA ILE A 85 1.58 -4.73 -4.32
C ILE A 85 1.70 -5.98 -5.20
N SER A 86 1.00 -6.00 -6.33
CA SER A 86 1.20 -7.07 -7.31
C SER A 86 2.59 -6.93 -7.94
N SER A 87 3.41 -7.96 -7.82
CA SER A 87 4.54 -8.15 -8.70
C SER A 87 4.02 -8.64 -10.06
N GLY A 88 4.75 -8.40 -11.14
CA GLY A 88 4.29 -8.74 -12.50
C GLY A 88 4.23 -10.25 -12.79
N ASP A 89 4.60 -11.08 -11.81
CA ASP A 89 4.53 -12.54 -11.85
C ASP A 89 3.17 -13.02 -11.30
N GLU A 90 2.52 -13.95 -12.01
CA GLU A 90 1.19 -14.44 -11.66
C GLU A 90 1.10 -14.89 -10.19
N GLY A 91 0.26 -14.20 -9.42
CA GLY A 91 -0.11 -14.56 -8.05
C GLY A 91 0.90 -14.21 -6.98
N GLN A 92 2.02 -13.54 -7.29
CA GLN A 92 2.91 -13.01 -6.27
C GLN A 92 2.47 -11.60 -5.87
N MET A 93 2.31 -11.40 -4.57
CA MET A 93 2.13 -10.08 -3.99
C MET A 93 3.23 -9.82 -2.98
N LEU A 94 3.78 -8.61 -3.04
CA LEU A 94 4.75 -8.15 -2.06
C LEU A 94 3.97 -7.41 -0.96
N PRO A 95 3.85 -7.98 0.25
CA PRO A 95 3.28 -7.26 1.38
C PRO A 95 4.19 -6.06 1.70
N ILE A 96 3.60 -4.96 2.14
CA ILE A 96 4.26 -3.72 2.56
C ILE A 96 3.44 -3.12 3.71
N PRO A 97 4.03 -2.83 4.88
CA PRO A 97 3.33 -2.16 5.96
C PRO A 97 2.81 -0.79 5.53
N ALA A 98 1.61 -0.40 6.01
CA ALA A 98 1.02 0.90 5.67
C ALA A 98 1.93 2.09 6.03
N LYS A 99 2.66 1.99 7.16
CA LYS A 99 3.72 2.95 7.56
C LYS A 99 4.74 3.20 6.47
N MET A 100 5.29 2.10 5.98
CA MET A 100 6.33 2.13 4.97
C MET A 100 5.79 2.66 3.65
N MET A 101 4.59 2.24 3.25
CA MET A 101 3.95 2.73 2.03
C MET A 101 3.75 4.26 2.05
N LYS A 102 3.29 4.82 3.18
CA LYS A 102 3.15 6.26 3.38
C LYS A 102 4.49 6.99 3.18
N GLN A 103 5.55 6.50 3.81
CA GLN A 103 6.88 7.10 3.74
C GLN A 103 7.45 7.07 2.31
N LEU A 104 7.26 5.97 1.57
CA LEU A 104 7.71 5.85 0.18
C LEU A 104 7.04 6.86 -0.75
N PHE A 105 5.74 7.12 -0.56
CA PHE A 105 5.03 8.10 -1.38
C PHE A 105 5.45 9.54 -1.09
N LYS A 106 5.81 9.86 0.15
CA LYS A 106 6.32 11.19 0.52
C LYS A 106 7.77 11.43 0.13
N GLY A 107 8.55 10.35 -0.03
CA GLY A 107 10.00 10.47 -0.15
C GLY A 107 10.65 10.76 1.20
N MET A 108 11.98 10.87 1.21
CA MET A 108 12.75 11.10 2.44
C MET A 108 12.58 12.52 3.03
N GLU A 109 11.92 13.44 2.32
CA GLU A 109 11.55 14.75 2.84
C GLU A 109 10.12 14.69 3.38
N VAL A 110 10.00 14.56 4.70
CA VAL A 110 8.72 14.71 5.36
C VAL A 110 8.45 16.19 5.59
N ASP A 111 7.60 16.79 4.76
CA ASP A 111 6.99 18.07 5.08
C ASP A 111 5.84 17.86 6.07
N VAL A 112 6.10 18.22 7.32
CA VAL A 112 5.16 18.09 8.44
C VAL A 112 3.88 18.91 8.22
N GLU A 113 3.97 20.09 7.60
CA GLU A 113 2.79 20.92 7.34
C GLU A 113 1.94 20.35 6.22
N GLU A 114 2.56 19.76 5.20
CA GLU A 114 1.84 19.07 4.14
C GLU A 114 1.18 17.79 4.65
N ASP A 115 1.88 17.01 5.49
CA ASP A 115 1.30 15.82 6.12
C ASP A 115 0.06 16.16 6.94
N LYS A 116 0.18 17.16 7.84
CA LYS A 116 -0.94 17.63 8.67
C LYS A 116 -2.13 18.10 7.84
N LYS A 117 -1.92 18.65 6.64
CA LYS A 117 -3.01 19.03 5.74
C LYS A 117 -3.68 17.82 5.10
N LEU A 118 -2.90 16.81 4.74
CA LEU A 118 -3.41 15.58 4.12
C LEU A 118 -4.20 14.74 5.12
N VAL A 119 -3.66 14.50 6.31
CA VAL A 119 -4.28 13.61 7.31
C VAL A 119 -5.18 14.34 8.30
N GLY A 120 -5.09 15.67 8.37
CA GLY A 120 -5.73 16.47 9.42
C GLY A 120 -4.88 16.51 10.69
N GLU A 121 -4.78 17.68 11.32
CA GLU A 121 -3.91 17.90 12.49
C GLU A 121 -4.19 16.94 13.66
N GLU A 122 -5.43 16.47 13.81
CA GLU A 122 -5.85 15.57 14.89
C GLU A 122 -5.42 14.10 14.66
N TYR A 123 -5.09 13.73 13.43
CA TYR A 123 -4.64 12.38 13.04
C TYR A 123 -3.15 12.34 12.68
N TYR A 124 -2.41 13.43 12.92
CA TYR A 124 -0.98 13.48 12.69
C TYR A 124 -0.22 12.91 13.89
N ASP A 125 0.67 11.95 13.63
CA ASP A 125 1.58 11.36 14.61
C ASP A 125 3.04 11.64 14.21
N GLU A 126 3.82 12.16 15.16
CA GLU A 126 5.23 12.51 14.96
C GLU A 126 6.10 11.28 14.69
N GLU A 127 5.73 10.10 15.19
CA GLU A 127 6.45 8.84 14.93
C GLU A 127 6.38 8.41 13.46
N TRP A 128 5.41 8.94 12.72
CA TRP A 128 5.19 8.69 11.29
C TRP A 128 5.96 9.64 10.40
N ALA A 129 6.41 10.74 10.99
CA ALA A 129 7.26 11.71 10.33
C ALA A 129 8.74 11.34 10.38
N GLU A 130 9.10 10.30 11.12
CA GLU A 130 10.44 9.74 11.06
C GLU A 130 10.66 9.12 9.66
N GLY A 131 11.80 9.43 9.05
CA GLY A 131 12.16 8.85 7.75
C GLY A 131 12.36 7.34 7.84
N ILE A 132 12.35 6.67 6.68
CA ILE A 132 12.68 5.25 6.60
C ILE A 132 14.15 5.06 7.08
N PRO A 133 14.43 4.22 8.10
CA PRO A 133 15.79 3.96 8.57
C PRO A 133 16.67 3.40 7.43
N ASP A 134 17.96 3.75 7.37
CA ASP A 134 18.85 3.30 6.27
C ASP A 134 18.96 1.77 6.13
N ASN A 135 18.69 1.00 7.19
CA ASN A 135 18.78 -0.47 7.24
C ASN A 135 17.43 -1.19 7.10
N TRP A 136 16.36 -0.46 6.76
CA TRP A 136 15.00 -1.01 6.72
C TRP A 136 14.83 -2.20 5.77
N GLU A 137 15.58 -2.25 4.66
CA GLU A 137 15.48 -3.35 3.68
C GLU A 137 15.92 -4.68 4.29
N GLU A 138 16.96 -4.66 5.13
CA GLU A 138 17.47 -5.83 5.83
C GLU A 138 16.49 -6.25 6.93
N GLU A 139 16.02 -5.31 7.76
CA GLU A 139 15.03 -5.62 8.81
C GLU A 139 13.71 -6.13 8.24
N TYR A 140 13.27 -5.59 7.10
CA TYR A 140 12.01 -6.01 6.48
C TYR A 140 12.12 -7.41 5.87
N LEU A 141 13.22 -7.70 5.16
CA LEU A 141 13.46 -9.02 4.60
C LEU A 141 13.67 -10.07 5.70
N ASP A 142 14.39 -9.73 6.77
CA ASP A 142 14.59 -10.64 7.90
C ASP A 142 13.25 -10.98 8.56
N ASN A 143 12.38 -9.99 8.81
CA ASN A 143 11.04 -10.23 9.36
C ASN A 143 10.13 -11.06 8.43
N LEU A 144 10.34 -11.01 7.10
CA LEU A 144 9.61 -11.86 6.16
C LEU A 144 10.17 -13.30 6.09
N THR A 145 11.42 -13.52 6.50
CA THR A 145 12.10 -14.82 6.42
C THR A 145 12.29 -15.52 7.76
N ASP A 146 12.16 -14.81 8.88
CA ASP A 146 12.34 -15.31 10.25
C ASP A 146 11.13 -16.09 10.80
N GLU A 147 10.09 -16.31 9.98
CA GLU A 147 8.96 -17.19 10.32
C GLU A 147 9.07 -18.55 9.61
N GLU A 148 10.07 -19.36 10.01
CA GLU A 148 10.12 -20.83 9.85
C GLU A 148 10.00 -21.55 11.20
#